data_AF-A0A8S9TCC8-F1
#
_entry.id   AF-A0A8S9TCC8-F1
#
_cell.length_a   1.000
_cell.length_b   1.000
_cell.length_c   1.000
_cell.angle_alpha   90.00
_cell.angle_beta   90.00
_cell.angle_gamma   90.00
#
_symmetry.space_group_name_H-M   'P 1'
#
loop_
_entity.id
_entity.type
_entity.pdbx_description
1 polymer ?
#
loop_
_entity_poly.entity_id
_entity_poly.type
_entity_poly.pdbx_seq_one_letter_code
_entity_poly.pdbx_strand_id
1 'polypeptide(L)'
;MIFSHRHISLELRVGADRDTELQEMLEDEAHSPFNYVLEKSIHQDLHGLLSRLSSQQREVKRLRFGFTDGHELSLAQIGHGMGITRERVR
;
A
#
# COMPACT_ATOMS: atom_id res chain seq x y z
N MET A 1 10.85 -32.16 -5.88
CA MET A 1 11.12 -31.19 -6.98
C MET A 1 12.32 -30.36 -6.54
N ILE A 2 13.52 -30.62 -7.08
CA ILE A 2 14.76 -30.02 -6.60
C ILE A 2 14.94 -28.68 -7.33
N PHE A 3 14.70 -27.56 -6.64
CA PHE A 3 15.10 -26.25 -7.14
C PHE A 3 16.63 -26.15 -7.02
N SER A 4 17.34 -26.44 -8.11
CA SER A 4 18.76 -26.14 -8.23
C SER A 4 18.93 -24.62 -8.39
N HIS A 5 19.14 -23.92 -7.27
CA HIS A 5 19.58 -22.52 -7.27
C HIS A 5 21.07 -22.50 -7.63
N ARG A 6 21.39 -22.41 -8.92
CA ARG A 6 22.73 -21.99 -9.32
C ARG A 6 22.85 -20.50 -8.99
N HIS A 7 23.61 -20.19 -7.95
CA HIS A 7 24.02 -18.82 -7.66
C HIS A 7 24.90 -18.32 -8.80
N ILE A 8 24.51 -17.21 -9.41
CA ILE A 8 25.30 -16.49 -10.41
C ILE A 8 25.98 -15.32 -9.70
N SER A 9 27.26 -15.08 -10.01
CA SER A 9 27.98 -13.92 -9.49
C SER A 9 27.40 -12.64 -10.11
N LEU A 10 27.13 -11.64 -9.28
CA LEU A 10 26.66 -10.31 -9.70
C LEU A 10 27.78 -9.46 -10.32
N GLU A 11 29.05 -9.85 -10.11
CA GLU A 11 30.24 -9.25 -10.73
C GLU A 11 30.46 -9.74 -12.17
N LEU A 12 29.58 -10.60 -12.70
CA LEU A 12 29.69 -11.09 -14.06
C LEU A 12 29.46 -9.94 -15.05
N ARG A 13 30.47 -9.70 -15.89
CA ARG A 13 30.36 -8.74 -17.00
C ARG A 13 29.53 -9.31 -18.15
N VAL A 14 28.54 -8.55 -18.60
CA VAL A 14 27.55 -8.86 -19.63
C VAL A 14 27.47 -7.73 -20.66
N GLY A 15 26.81 -7.99 -21.80
CA GLY A 15 26.78 -7.08 -22.96
C GLY A 15 27.85 -7.39 -24.00
N ALA A 16 27.70 -6.83 -25.21
CA ALA A 16 28.56 -7.13 -26.36
C ALA A 16 30.03 -6.77 -26.12
N ASP A 17 30.27 -5.67 -25.42
CA ASP A 17 31.61 -5.16 -25.09
C ASP A 17 32.12 -5.63 -23.71
N ARG A 18 31.30 -6.38 -22.95
CA ARG A 18 31.58 -6.82 -21.57
C ARG A 18 31.87 -5.68 -20.60
N ASP A 19 31.24 -4.53 -20.81
CA ASP A 19 31.46 -3.32 -20.02
C ASP A 19 30.44 -3.13 -18.88
N THR A 20 29.35 -3.91 -18.86
CA THR A 20 28.30 -3.79 -17.84
C THR A 20 28.34 -4.96 -16.88
N GLU A 21 28.32 -4.73 -15.58
CA GLU A 21 28.21 -5.83 -14.60
C GLU A 21 26.76 -6.22 -14.36
N LEU A 22 26.50 -7.49 -14.09
CA LEU A 22 25.13 -7.98 -13.82
C LEU A 22 24.44 -7.21 -12.70
N GLN A 23 25.20 -6.77 -11.68
CA GLN A 23 24.66 -5.92 -10.61
C GLN A 23 24.08 -4.59 -11.12
N GLU A 24 24.64 -4.00 -12.18
CA GLU A 24 24.20 -2.71 -12.72
C GLU A 24 22.89 -2.84 -13.53
N MET A 25 22.50 -4.06 -13.89
CA MET A 25 21.24 -4.36 -14.57
C MET A 25 20.10 -4.69 -13.61
N LEU A 26 20.41 -4.92 -12.32
CA LEU A 26 19.39 -5.15 -11.32
C LEU A 26 18.80 -3.81 -10.92
N GLU A 27 17.55 -3.60 -11.32
CA GLU A 27 16.77 -2.45 -10.88
C GLU A 27 16.56 -2.55 -9.37
N ASP A 28 16.87 -1.47 -8.64
CA ASP A 28 16.67 -1.43 -7.19
C ASP A 28 15.15 -1.49 -6.90
N GLU A 29 14.73 -2.42 -6.06
CA GLU A 29 13.33 -2.51 -5.61
C GLU A 29 12.95 -1.36 -4.65
N ALA A 30 13.88 -0.46 -4.36
CA ALA A 30 13.63 0.74 -3.56
C ALA A 30 12.50 1.59 -4.16
N HIS A 31 11.57 2.02 -3.29
CA HIS A 31 10.50 2.92 -3.68
C HIS A 31 11.10 4.25 -4.17
N SER A 32 10.91 4.56 -5.46
CA SER A 32 11.36 5.83 -6.04
C SER A 32 10.93 7.02 -5.16
N PRO A 33 11.78 8.06 -4.98
CA PRO A 33 11.40 9.27 -4.25
C PRO A 33 10.09 9.89 -4.75
N PHE A 34 9.82 9.75 -6.05
CA PHE A 34 8.56 10.15 -6.65
C PHE A 34 7.36 9.38 -6.07
N ASN A 35 7.47 8.05 -5.96
CA ASN A 35 6.42 7.20 -5.40
C ASN A 35 6.15 7.55 -3.94
N TYR A 36 7.19 7.83 -3.15
CA TYR A 36 7.04 8.26 -1.76
C TYR A 36 6.27 9.60 -1.64
N VAL A 37 6.63 10.59 -2.45
CA VAL A 37 5.94 11.89 -2.46
C VAL A 37 4.48 11.74 -2.89
N LEU A 38 4.23 10.91 -3.92
CA LEU A 38 2.89 10.63 -4.42
C LEU A 38 2.01 9.98 -3.33
N GLU A 39 2.52 8.93 -2.68
CA GLU A 39 1.82 8.23 -1.60
C GLU A 39 1.50 9.20 -0.44
N LYS A 40 2.49 10.00 -0.03
CA LYS A 40 2.30 11.07 0.98
C LYS A 40 1.20 12.05 0.58
N SER A 41 1.17 12.51 -0.67
CA SER A 41 0.14 13.44 -1.17
C SER A 41 -1.25 12.82 -1.06
N ILE A 42 -1.41 11.56 -1.49
CA ILE A 42 -2.68 10.84 -1.43
C ILE A 42 -3.16 10.73 0.02
N HIS A 43 -2.28 10.38 0.95
CA HIS A 43 -2.64 10.31 2.38
C HIS A 43 -3.03 11.67 2.95
N GLN A 44 -2.35 12.74 2.58
CA GLN A 44 -2.67 14.09 3.03
C GLN A 44 -4.03 14.56 2.52
N ASP A 45 -4.32 14.34 1.24
CA ASP A 45 -5.61 14.70 0.64
C ASP A 45 -6.74 13.91 1.28
N LEU A 46 -6.56 12.61 1.47
CA LEU A 46 -7.53 11.74 2.14
C LEU A 46 -7.79 12.19 3.58
N HIS A 47 -6.75 12.52 4.35
CA HIS A 47 -6.89 13.07 5.69
C HIS A 47 -7.60 14.43 5.68
N GLY A 48 -7.30 15.28 4.70
CA GLY A 48 -7.97 16.54 4.46
C GLY A 48 -9.47 16.38 4.21
N LEU A 49 -9.87 15.40 3.40
CA LEU A 49 -11.28 15.09 3.13
C LEU A 49 -11.97 14.52 4.37
N LEU A 50 -11.36 13.56 5.05
CA LEU A 50 -11.88 12.95 6.27
C LEU A 50 -12.06 13.98 7.40
N SER A 51 -11.20 14.99 7.49
CA SER A 51 -11.30 16.05 8.51
C SER A 51 -12.60 16.86 8.42
N ARG A 52 -13.22 16.95 7.23
CA ARG A 52 -14.49 17.66 6.99
C ARG A 52 -15.72 16.89 7.47
N LEU A 53 -15.58 15.59 7.73
CA LEU A 53 -16.67 14.75 8.21
C LEU A 53 -16.86 14.91 9.73
N SER A 54 -18.07 14.60 10.21
CA SER A 54 -18.29 14.46 11.65
C SER A 54 -17.42 13.33 12.22
N SER A 55 -17.17 13.35 13.53
CA SER A 55 -16.41 12.28 14.20
C SER A 55 -16.99 10.89 13.91
N GLN A 56 -18.31 10.76 13.92
CA GLN A 56 -19.03 9.52 13.64
C GLN A 56 -18.90 9.10 12.16
N GLN A 57 -19.09 10.02 11.22
CA GLN A 57 -18.95 9.73 9.78
C GLN A 57 -17.52 9.34 9.42
N ARG A 58 -16.54 10.03 10.00
CA ARG A 58 -15.12 9.73 9.82
C ARG A 58 -14.79 8.34 10.31
N GLU A 59 -15.34 7.94 11.47
CA GLU A 59 -15.16 6.60 12.02
C GLU A 59 -15.77 5.53 11.11
N VAL A 60 -17.00 5.73 10.64
CA VAL A 60 -17.63 4.82 9.67
C VAL A 60 -16.77 4.67 8.41
N LYS A 61 -16.21 5.76 7.87
CA LYS A 61 -15.34 5.70 6.69
C LYS A 61 -14.03 4.97 6.97
N ARG A 62 -13.39 5.19 8.13
CA ARG A 62 -12.18 4.47 8.54
C ARG A 62 -12.41 2.96 8.61
N LEU A 63 -13.46 2.55 9.32
CA LEU A 63 -13.81 1.14 9.50
C LEU A 63 -14.25 0.47 8.18
N ARG A 64 -14.95 1.21 7.31
CA ARG A 64 -15.45 0.65 6.04
C ARG A 64 -14.34 0.36 5.05
N PHE A 65 -13.29 1.18 5.02
CA PHE A 65 -12.21 1.10 4.04
C PHE A 65 -10.86 0.71 4.64
N GLY A 66 -10.81 0.32 5.91
CA GLY A 66 -9.58 -0.14 6.56
C GLY A 66 -8.47 0.91 6.63
N PHE A 67 -8.81 2.20 6.72
CA PHE A 67 -7.79 3.27 6.69
C PHE A 67 -6.85 3.30 7.91
N THR A 68 -7.13 2.50 8.94
CA THR A 68 -6.32 2.42 10.17
C THR A 68 -5.49 1.15 10.25
N ASP A 69 -6.08 0.00 9.91
CA ASP A 69 -5.53 -1.34 10.14
C ASP A 69 -5.53 -2.22 8.88
N GLY A 70 -5.95 -1.69 7.73
CA GLY A 70 -6.08 -2.43 6.47
C GLY A 70 -7.27 -3.39 6.43
N HIS A 71 -8.12 -3.42 7.46
CA HIS A 71 -9.26 -4.34 7.55
C HIS A 71 -10.57 -3.62 7.25
N GLU A 72 -11.17 -3.94 6.10
CA GLU A 72 -12.47 -3.42 5.73
C GLU A 72 -13.61 -4.14 6.49
N LEU A 73 -14.52 -3.37 7.07
CA LEU A 73 -15.73 -3.89 7.72
C LEU A 73 -16.99 -3.68 6.86
N SER A 74 -17.92 -4.61 6.94
CA SER A 74 -19.26 -4.45 6.36
C SER A 74 -20.09 -3.42 7.12
N LEU A 75 -21.06 -2.75 6.45
CA LEU A 75 -22.00 -1.84 7.13
C LEU A 75 -22.76 -2.53 8.28
N ALA A 76 -22.99 -3.85 8.17
CA ALA A 76 -23.61 -4.63 9.23
C ALA A 76 -22.69 -4.80 10.45
N GLN A 77 -21.40 -5.11 10.23
CA GLN A 77 -20.40 -5.20 11.31
C GLN A 77 -20.17 -3.84 11.97
N ILE A 78 -20.08 -2.76 11.18
CA ILE A 78 -19.95 -1.40 11.69
C ILE A 78 -21.19 -1.02 12.50
N GLY A 79 -22.39 -1.29 11.98
CA GLY A 79 -23.64 -1.03 12.69
C GLY A 79 -23.73 -1.78 14.01
N HIS A 80 -23.35 -3.07 14.00
CA HIS A 80 -23.29 -3.88 15.21
C HIS A 80 -22.31 -3.30 16.25
N GLY A 81 -21.08 -2.95 15.84
CA GLY A 81 -20.07 -2.38 16.73
C GLY A 81 -20.43 -0.98 17.27
N MET A 82 -21.21 -0.20 16.53
CA MET A 82 -21.65 1.15 16.92
C MET A 82 -23.04 1.17 17.57
N GLY A 83 -23.68 0.02 17.76
CA GLY A 83 -25.03 -0.10 18.34
C GLY A 83 -26.13 0.53 17.49
N ILE A 84 -25.96 0.59 16.16
CA ILE A 84 -26.89 1.21 15.22
C ILE A 84 -27.31 0.30 14.07
N THR A 85 -28.48 0.64 13.55
CA THR A 85 -28.94 0.39 12.18
C THR A 85 -27.90 0.12 11.10
N ARG A 86 -27.87 -1.02 10.39
CA ARG A 86 -27.19 -1.07 9.07
C ARG A 86 -27.66 0.06 8.16
N GLU A 87 -28.96 0.35 8.15
CA GLU A 87 -29.54 1.43 7.33
C GLU A 87 -29.09 2.81 7.82
N ARG A 88 -28.81 2.95 9.12
CA ARG A 88 -28.31 4.20 9.70
C ARG A 88 -26.82 4.45 9.40
N VAL A 89 -26.05 3.41 9.11
CA VAL A 89 -24.62 3.51 8.73
C VAL A 89 -24.47 3.82 7.23
N ARG A 90 -25.43 3.38 6.40
CA ARG A 90 -25.42 3.55 4.94
C ARG A 90 -25.45 5.02 4.54
#